data_AF-A0A2H0JCT1-F1
#
_entry.id   AF-A0A2H0JCT1-F1
#
_cell.length_a   1.000
_cell.length_b   1.000
_cell.length_c   1.000
_cell.angle_alpha   90.00
_cell.angle_beta   90.00
_cell.angle_gamma   90.00
#
_symmetry.space_group_name_H-M   'P 1'
#
loop_
_entity.id
_entity.type
_entity.pdbx_description
1 polymer ?
#
loop_
_entity_poly.entity_id
_entity_poly.type
_entity_poly.pdbx_seq_one_letter_code
_entity_poly.pdbx_strand_id
1 'polypeptide(L)'
;MTLSSTSADGIVWAGADATKAGLAASGTATATTTSTVSSIASMNVLTVANATSALAAIDGALSTVNSSRAALGAIQNRFTSVVTSLQTTSENLSSSRSRIQDADFASETAALSRAQILQQAGTAMVAQANQLPQGVLALLR
;
A
#
# COMPACT_ATOMS: atom_id res chain seq x y z
N MET A 1 9.37 0.64 -36.46
CA MET A 1 10.42 -0.31 -36.07
C MET A 1 10.15 -0.75 -34.65
N THR A 2 9.37 -1.81 -34.47
CA THR A 2 9.00 -2.33 -33.13
C THR A 2 9.91 -3.52 -32.84
N LEU A 3 10.77 -3.39 -31.84
CA LEU A 3 11.56 -4.51 -31.34
C LEU A 3 10.68 -5.30 -30.38
N SER A 4 10.30 -6.52 -30.74
CA SER A 4 9.62 -7.45 -29.84
C SER A 4 10.59 -8.57 -29.47
N SER A 5 10.80 -8.76 -28.17
CA SER A 5 11.55 -9.86 -27.60
C SER A 5 10.54 -10.75 -26.87
N THR A 6 10.23 -11.90 -27.46
CA THR A 6 9.52 -12.98 -26.75
C THR A 6 10.58 -14.03 -26.44
N SER A 7 10.64 -14.40 -25.16
CA SER A 7 11.76 -15.04 -24.49
C SER A 7 12.40 -16.21 -25.23
N ALA A 8 13.71 -16.35 -25.01
CA ALA A 8 14.63 -17.43 -25.38
C ALA A 8 15.22 -17.46 -26.80
N ASP A 9 14.57 -16.93 -27.83
CA ASP A 9 15.07 -17.05 -29.23
C ASP A 9 15.81 -15.83 -29.79
N GLY A 10 16.15 -14.85 -28.95
CA GLY A 10 16.92 -13.67 -29.37
C GLY A 10 16.10 -12.63 -30.17
N ILE A 11 16.73 -11.52 -30.54
CA ILE A 11 16.09 -10.40 -31.23
C ILE A 11 16.07 -10.69 -32.73
N VAL A 12 14.88 -10.92 -33.30
CA VAL A 12 14.69 -11.06 -34.75
C VAL A 12 14.49 -9.69 -35.38
N TRP A 13 15.43 -9.25 -36.21
CA TRP A 13 15.29 -8.03 -37.00
C TRP A 13 14.74 -8.36 -38.39
N ALA A 14 13.48 -7.99 -38.65
CA ALA A 14 12.85 -8.17 -39.95
C ALA A 14 12.69 -6.80 -40.64
N GLY A 15 13.29 -6.65 -41.82
CA GLY A 15 13.19 -5.45 -42.65
C GLY A 15 14.34 -5.34 -43.67
N ALA A 16 14.07 -4.64 -44.79
CA ALA A 16 15.04 -4.44 -45.87
C ALA A 16 16.28 -3.63 -45.46
N ASP A 17 16.27 -3.03 -44.27
CA ASP A 17 17.33 -2.16 -43.74
C ASP A 17 18.49 -2.92 -43.07
N ALA A 18 18.43 -4.25 -42.98
CA ALA A 18 19.51 -5.07 -42.42
C ALA A 18 20.86 -4.91 -43.15
N THR A 19 20.79 -4.62 -44.45
CA THR A 19 21.95 -4.30 -45.31
C THR A 19 22.54 -2.92 -44.99
N LYS A 20 21.74 -1.94 -44.56
CA LYS A 20 22.21 -0.57 -44.25
C LYS A 20 22.96 -0.47 -42.93
N ALA A 21 22.70 -1.39 -42.01
CA ALA A 21 23.42 -1.47 -40.74
C ALA A 21 24.65 -2.40 -40.81
N GLY A 22 25.04 -2.87 -42.01
CA GLY A 22 26.29 -3.60 -42.22
C GLY A 22 26.29 -5.04 -41.69
N LEU A 23 25.12 -5.61 -41.38
CA LEU A 23 24.99 -6.95 -40.79
C LEU A 23 24.66 -8.05 -41.82
N ALA A 24 24.60 -7.71 -43.11
CA ALA A 24 24.45 -8.69 -44.18
C ALA A 24 25.84 -9.20 -44.62
N ALA A 25 26.14 -10.47 -44.33
CA ALA A 25 27.25 -11.15 -44.99
C ALA A 25 26.93 -11.26 -46.49
N SER A 26 27.90 -10.89 -47.34
CA SER A 26 27.86 -10.85 -48.81
C SER A 26 27.05 -11.99 -49.47
N GLY A 27 25.76 -11.77 -49.68
CA GLY A 27 24.87 -12.69 -50.38
C GLY A 27 23.42 -12.46 -49.98
N THR A 28 22.48 -12.73 -50.89
CA THR A 28 21.03 -12.53 -50.75
C THR A 28 20.35 -13.47 -49.74
N ALA A 29 20.96 -13.70 -48.58
CA ALA A 29 20.37 -14.44 -47.48
C ALA A 29 19.76 -13.45 -46.48
N THR A 30 18.47 -13.62 -46.18
CA THR A 30 17.84 -13.08 -44.99
C THR A 30 18.74 -13.39 -43.79
N ALA A 31 19.43 -12.37 -43.28
CA ALA A 31 20.33 -12.52 -42.14
C ALA A 31 19.48 -12.76 -40.89
N THR A 32 19.11 -14.02 -40.65
CA THR A 32 18.72 -14.47 -39.31
C THR A 32 19.98 -14.53 -38.46
N THR A 33 20.48 -13.37 -38.04
CA THR A 33 21.41 -13.29 -36.92
C THR A 33 20.61 -13.55 -35.65
N THR A 34 20.37 -14.82 -35.35
CA THR A 34 20.04 -15.26 -34.00
C THR A 34 21.25 -14.89 -33.15
N SER A 35 21.21 -13.72 -32.51
CA SER A 35 22.12 -13.41 -31.43
C SER A 35 21.70 -14.30 -30.26
N THR A 36 22.15 -15.57 -30.30
CA THR A 36 22.09 -16.44 -29.14
C THR A 36 22.81 -15.68 -28.05
N VAL A 37 22.08 -15.23 -27.02
CA VAL A 37 22.72 -14.79 -25.79
C VAL A 37 23.39 -16.03 -25.24
N SER A 38 24.63 -16.28 -25.66
CA SER A 38 25.53 -17.21 -25.01
C SER A 38 25.41 -16.88 -23.53
N SER A 39 24.99 -17.85 -22.72
CA SER A 39 24.93 -17.66 -21.27
C SER A 39 26.20 -16.93 -20.82
N ILE A 40 26.13 -15.98 -19.89
CA ILE A 40 27.33 -15.28 -19.40
C ILE A 40 28.40 -16.32 -18.97
N ALA A 41 27.95 -17.48 -18.49
CA ALA A 41 28.78 -18.64 -18.14
C ALA A 41 29.58 -19.27 -19.30
N SER A 42 29.17 -19.08 -20.56
CA SER A 42 29.83 -19.61 -21.75
C SER A 42 30.57 -18.54 -22.57
N MET A 43 30.69 -17.31 -22.07
CA MET A 43 31.41 -16.23 -22.77
C MET A 43 32.92 -16.32 -22.53
N ASN A 44 33.70 -16.12 -23.60
CA ASN A 44 35.16 -16.25 -23.60
C ASN A 44 35.79 -14.88 -23.93
N VAL A 45 36.79 -14.41 -23.16
CA VAL A 45 37.40 -13.06 -23.30
C VAL A 45 38.75 -13.10 -24.04
N LEU A 46 39.13 -14.23 -24.62
CA LEU A 46 40.46 -14.42 -25.22
C LEU A 46 40.70 -13.61 -26.51
N THR A 47 39.65 -13.05 -27.12
CA THR A 47 39.77 -12.17 -28.30
C THR A 47 39.07 -10.84 -28.04
N VAL A 48 39.53 -9.77 -28.72
CA VAL A 48 38.94 -8.43 -28.59
C VAL A 48 37.45 -8.44 -28.95
N ALA A 49 37.06 -9.14 -30.03
CA ALA A 49 35.67 -9.22 -30.46
C ALA A 49 34.77 -9.93 -29.43
N ASN A 50 35.26 -11.01 -28.83
CA ASN A 50 34.48 -11.73 -27.81
C ASN A 50 34.42 -10.94 -26.49
N ALA A 51 35.48 -10.21 -26.14
CA ALA A 51 35.49 -9.31 -24.99
C ALA A 51 34.46 -8.18 -25.13
N THR A 52 34.36 -7.54 -26.31
CA THR A 52 33.34 -6.51 -26.57
C THR A 52 31.92 -7.08 -26.50
N SER A 53 31.72 -8.29 -27.01
CA SER A 53 30.42 -8.98 -26.92
C SER A 53 30.05 -9.33 -25.48
N ALA A 54 31.03 -9.76 -24.67
CA ALA A 54 30.82 -10.06 -23.25
C ALA A 54 30.47 -8.80 -22.45
N LEU A 55 31.11 -7.66 -22.72
CA LEU A 55 30.77 -6.39 -22.11
C LEU A 55 29.32 -5.99 -22.41
N ALA A 56 28.89 -6.09 -23.67
CA ALA A 56 27.50 -5.77 -24.05
C ALA A 56 26.48 -6.67 -23.34
N ALA A 57 26.78 -7.96 -23.19
CA ALA A 57 25.91 -8.90 -22.46
C ALA A 57 25.84 -8.57 -20.96
N ILE A 58 26.97 -8.23 -20.34
CA ILE A 58 27.04 -7.81 -18.93
C ILE A 58 26.27 -6.50 -18.72
N ASP A 59 26.40 -5.52 -19.62
CA ASP A 59 25.67 -4.25 -19.54
C ASP A 59 24.16 -4.46 -19.62
N GLY A 60 23.69 -5.35 -20.51
CA GLY A 60 22.28 -5.74 -20.57
C GLY A 60 21.78 -6.42 -19.28
N ALA A 61 22.59 -7.31 -18.71
CA ALA A 61 22.28 -7.97 -17.44
C ALA A 61 22.25 -6.98 -16.26
N LEU A 62 23.22 -6.07 -16.18
CA LEU A 62 23.28 -5.01 -15.17
C LEU A 62 22.10 -4.04 -15.31
N SER A 63 21.71 -3.69 -16.53
CA SER A 63 20.52 -2.87 -16.79
C SER A 63 19.24 -3.55 -16.25
N THR A 64 19.10 -4.86 -16.47
CA THR A 64 17.96 -5.64 -15.96
C THR A 64 17.93 -5.70 -14.43
N VAL A 65 19.08 -5.94 -13.80
CA VAL A 65 19.22 -5.94 -12.33
C VAL A 65 18.91 -4.56 -11.76
N ASN A 66 19.44 -3.49 -12.37
CA ASN A 66 19.18 -2.13 -11.93
C ASN A 66 17.71 -1.74 -12.08
N SER A 67 17.05 -2.15 -13.17
CA SER A 67 15.61 -1.97 -13.35
C SER A 67 14.81 -2.67 -12.26
N SER A 68 15.16 -3.92 -11.94
CA SER A 68 14.53 -4.68 -10.86
C SER A 68 14.73 -4.01 -9.49
N ARG A 69 15.95 -3.53 -9.19
CA ARG A 69 16.26 -2.79 -7.96
C ARG A 69 15.49 -1.47 -7.87
N ALA A 70 15.34 -0.75 -8.98
CA ALA A 70 14.56 0.47 -9.05
C ALA A 70 13.07 0.22 -8.78
N ALA A 71 12.51 -0.85 -9.35
CA ALA A 71 11.13 -1.27 -9.09
C ALA A 71 10.92 -1.63 -7.61
N LEU A 72 11.85 -2.36 -6.99
CA LEU A 72 11.81 -2.66 -5.56
C LEU A 72 11.90 -1.39 -4.70
N GLY A 73 12.75 -0.43 -5.06
CA GLY A 73 12.84 0.86 -4.37
C GLY A 73 11.54 1.67 -4.48
N ALA A 74 10.89 1.68 -5.64
CA ALA A 74 9.60 2.31 -5.83
C ALA A 74 8.50 1.66 -4.96
N ILE A 75 8.49 0.33 -4.90
CA ILE A 75 7.58 -0.43 -4.04
C ILE A 75 7.84 -0.11 -2.56
N GLN A 76 9.09 -0.03 -2.13
CA GLN A 76 9.45 0.34 -0.76
C GLN A 76 8.95 1.74 -0.40
N ASN A 77 9.12 2.72 -1.29
CA ASN A 77 8.57 4.07 -1.10
C ASN A 77 7.04 4.03 -0.96
N ARG A 78 6.36 3.26 -1.81
CA ARG A 78 4.90 3.10 -1.72
C ARG A 78 4.48 2.46 -0.40
N PHE A 79 5.18 1.43 0.07
CA PHE A 79 4.91 0.82 1.37
C PHE A 79 5.09 1.82 2.51
N THR A 80 6.17 2.61 2.50
CA THR A 80 6.37 3.65 3.52
C THR A 80 5.23 4.66 3.52
N SER A 81 4.79 5.16 2.36
CA SER A 81 3.67 6.11 2.26
C SER A 81 2.33 5.50 2.69
N VAL A 82 2.07 4.22 2.37
CA VAL A 82 0.85 3.53 2.80
C VAL A 82 0.85 3.31 4.30
N VAL A 83 1.98 2.90 4.89
CA VAL A 83 2.11 2.69 6.33
C VAL A 83 1.85 3.98 7.10
N THR A 84 2.45 5.11 6.67
CA THR A 84 2.23 6.39 7.35
C THR A 84 0.78 6.84 7.21
N SER A 85 0.16 6.69 6.04
CA SER A 85 -1.26 6.98 5.85
C SER A 85 -2.15 6.12 6.76
N LEU A 86 -1.87 4.81 6.85
CA LEU A 86 -2.62 3.89 7.70
C LEU A 86 -2.47 4.21 9.18
N GLN A 87 -1.28 4.58 9.64
CA GLN A 87 -1.06 5.04 11.02
C GLN A 87 -1.90 6.27 11.33
N THR A 88 -1.92 7.28 10.45
CA THR A 88 -2.76 8.46 10.62
C THR A 88 -4.26 8.10 10.64
N THR A 89 -4.71 7.22 9.75
CA THR A 89 -6.10 6.76 9.75
C THR A 89 -6.45 6.00 11.04
N SER A 90 -5.56 5.14 11.52
CA SER A 90 -5.74 4.39 12.77
C SER A 90 -5.83 5.32 13.97
N GLU A 91 -4.98 6.35 14.05
CA GLU A 91 -5.02 7.36 15.10
C GLU A 91 -6.34 8.14 15.08
N ASN A 92 -6.76 8.60 13.90
CA ASN A 92 -8.03 9.31 13.72
C ASN A 92 -9.25 8.45 14.10
N LEU A 93 -9.23 7.16 13.75
CA LEU A 93 -10.30 6.23 14.09
C LEU A 93 -10.31 5.96 15.60
N SER A 94 -9.14 5.73 16.20
CA SER A 94 -9.00 5.56 17.66
C SER A 94 -9.53 6.77 18.42
N SER A 95 -9.13 7.98 18.03
CA SER A 95 -9.62 9.24 18.60
C SER A 95 -11.13 9.39 18.45
N SER A 96 -11.67 9.13 17.25
CA SER A 96 -13.11 9.17 17.00
C SER A 96 -13.88 8.17 17.87
N ARG A 97 -13.34 6.95 18.03
CA ARG A 97 -13.92 5.92 18.87
C ARG A 97 -13.90 6.30 20.34
N SER A 98 -12.79 6.87 20.84
CA SER A 98 -12.70 7.41 22.21
C SER A 98 -13.76 8.48 22.44
N ARG A 99 -13.93 9.43 21.51
CA ARG A 99 -14.94 10.49 21.64
C ARG A 99 -16.37 9.95 21.68
N ILE A 100 -16.68 8.93 20.87
CA ILE A 100 -17.99 8.27 20.90
C ILE A 100 -18.17 7.58 22.26
N GLN A 101 -17.19 6.79 22.67
CA GLN A 101 -17.26 6.03 23.90
C GLN A 101 -17.36 6.93 25.14
N ASP A 102 -16.59 8.02 25.21
CA ASP A 102 -16.64 9.00 26.28
C ASP A 102 -17.98 9.75 26.31
N ALA A 103 -18.55 10.09 25.15
CA ALA A 103 -19.87 10.72 25.06
C ALA A 103 -20.98 9.76 25.53
N ASP A 104 -20.91 8.49 25.14
CA ASP A 104 -21.86 7.46 25.56
C ASP A 104 -21.78 7.25 27.08
N PHE A 105 -20.58 7.13 27.64
CA PHE A 105 -20.39 7.01 29.08
C PHE A 105 -20.89 8.24 29.85
N ALA A 106 -20.62 9.45 29.36
CA ALA A 106 -21.15 10.66 29.96
C ALA A 106 -22.69 10.68 29.96
N SER A 107 -23.32 10.25 28.86
CA SER A 107 -24.78 10.19 28.74
C SER A 107 -25.41 9.15 29.68
N GLU A 108 -24.83 7.96 29.78
CA GLU A 108 -25.29 6.88 30.67
C GLU A 108 -25.10 7.27 32.15
N THR A 109 -23.96 7.89 32.48
CA THR A 109 -23.69 8.37 33.84
C THR A 109 -24.65 9.48 34.25
N ALA A 110 -24.98 10.40 33.33
CA ALA A 110 -25.99 11.43 33.56
C ALA A 110 -27.40 10.84 33.72
N ALA A 111 -27.75 9.80 32.95
CA ALA A 111 -29.02 9.10 33.07
C ALA A 111 -29.12 8.35 34.42
N LEU A 112 -28.06 7.64 34.82
CA LEU A 112 -27.97 6.96 36.11
C LEU A 112 -28.10 7.96 37.27
N SER A 113 -27.36 9.07 37.22
CA SER A 113 -27.42 10.12 38.24
C SER A 113 -28.82 10.74 38.31
N ARG A 114 -29.45 11.03 37.16
CA ARG A 114 -30.83 11.51 37.11
C ARG A 114 -31.80 10.51 37.72
N ALA A 115 -31.65 9.22 37.43
CA ALA A 115 -32.50 8.17 37.99
C ALA A 115 -32.35 8.07 39.52
N GLN A 116 -31.12 8.16 40.05
CA GLN A 116 -30.85 8.17 41.48
C GLN A 116 -31.45 9.40 42.17
N ILE A 117 -31.30 10.59 41.58
CA ILE A 117 -31.91 11.82 42.10
C ILE A 117 -33.44 11.69 42.10
N LEU A 118 -34.05 11.16 41.04
CA LEU A 118 -35.50 10.95 40.99
C LEU A 118 -35.98 9.94 42.03
N GLN A 119 -35.22 8.88 42.31
CA GLN A 119 -35.55 7.92 43.37
C GLN A 119 -35.48 8.57 44.75
N GLN A 120 -34.44 9.35 45.05
CA GLN A 120 -34.30 10.07 46.32
C GLN A 120 -35.34 11.19 46.48
N ALA A 121 -35.64 11.92 45.40
CA ALA A 121 -36.68 12.94 45.38
C ALA A 121 -38.08 12.31 45.51
N GLY A 122 -38.32 11.15 44.90
CA GLY A 122 -39.57 10.41 45.02
C GLY A 122 -39.85 9.96 46.45
N THR A 123 -38.84 9.42 47.15
CA THR A 123 -39.00 9.03 48.56
C THR A 123 -39.18 10.24 49.48
N ALA A 124 -38.44 11.32 49.26
CA ALA A 124 -38.60 12.57 50.01
C ALA A 124 -39.96 13.25 49.75
N MET A 125 -40.44 13.26 48.50
CA MET A 125 -41.75 13.78 48.12
C MET A 125 -42.89 12.98 48.74
N VAL A 126 -42.79 11.65 48.76
CA VAL A 126 -43.77 10.78 49.43
C VAL A 126 -43.76 11.02 50.95
N ALA A 127 -42.58 11.19 51.56
CA ALA A 127 -42.48 11.54 52.97
C ALA A 127 -43.11 12.92 53.28
N GLN A 128 -42.84 13.92 52.45
CA GLN A 128 -43.43 15.27 52.54
C GLN A 128 -44.96 15.23 52.37
N ALA A 129 -45.45 14.49 51.38
CA ALA A 129 -46.88 14.34 51.10
C ALA A 129 -47.63 13.62 52.22
N ASN A 130 -46.99 12.67 52.91
CA ASN A 130 -47.58 11.97 54.06
C ASN A 130 -47.61 12.84 55.34
N GLN A 131 -46.70 13.82 55.48
CA GLN A 131 -46.70 14.74 56.62
C GLN A 131 -47.67 15.92 56.46
N LEU A 132 -47.94 16.32 55.21
CA LEU A 132 -48.86 17.43 54.90
C LEU A 132 -50.29 17.27 55.51
N PRO A 133 -50.97 16.11 55.43
CA PRO A 133 -52.31 15.96 56.02
C PRO A 133 -52.33 16.04 57.55
N GLN A 134 -51.23 15.72 58.24
CA GLN A 134 -51.14 15.83 59.70
C GLN A 134 -51.09 17.31 60.15
N GLY A 135 -50.47 18.18 59.36
CA GLY A 135 -50.48 19.62 59.60
C GLY A 135 -51.88 20.25 59.42
N VAL A 136 -52.67 19.74 58.47
CA VAL A 136 -54.05 20.22 58.24
C VAL A 136 -54.98 19.79 59.38
N LEU A 137 -54.80 18.61 59.95
CA LEU A 137 -55.58 18.15 61.11
C LEU A 137 -55.25 18.92 62.40
N ALA A 138 -54.03 19.43 62.55
CA ALA A 138 -53.66 20.32 63.66
C ALA A 138 -54.33 21.70 63.56
N LEU A 139 -54.71 22.14 62.36
CA LEU A 139 -55.44 23.39 62.10
C LEU A 139 -56.97 23.25 62.25
N LEU A 140 -57.49 22.03 62.40
CA LEU A 140 -58.91 21.72 62.61
C LEU A 140 -59.25 21.40 64.08
N ARG A 141 -58.32 21.65 65.01
CA ARG A 141 -58.49 21.45 66.44
C ARG A 141 -58.50 22.77 67.21
#